data_AF-A0A8K0CYU1-F1
#
_entry.id   AF-A0A8K0CYU1-F1
#
_cell.length_a   1.000
_cell.length_b   1.000
_cell.length_c   1.000
_cell.angle_alpha   90.00
_cell.angle_beta   90.00
_cell.angle_gamma   90.00
#
_symmetry.space_group_name_H-M   'P 1'
#
loop_
_entity.id
_entity.type
_entity.pdbx_description
1 polymer ?
#
loop_
_entity_poly.entity_id
_entity_poly.type
_entity_poly.pdbx_seq_one_letter_code
_entity_poly.pdbx_strand_id
1 'polypeptide(L)'
;MSQPEEQITTENDQSKNNENYNQAITSVLQSEQLEMTEDIQSGNEEEYDQEVLSVDQRNRNITDARKSAYDGLQKQAKRMKVISDNAHPKPDIGLTVRIPVPDVDRGRGDARSILAVVLESTEDGFYRLGTKEGVIAKYYSRSEFSVCPANILTVDDVSKENELSLRSVARAQSTGHGF
;
A
#
# COMPACT_ATOMS: atom_id res chain seq x y z
N MET A 1 -37.68 8.30 39.35
CA MET A 1 -37.36 7.45 38.19
C MET A 1 -35.96 7.85 37.72
N SER A 2 -34.96 7.09 38.13
CA SER A 2 -33.56 7.31 37.78
C SER A 2 -33.26 6.65 36.45
N GLN A 3 -32.63 7.39 35.54
CA GLN A 3 -31.88 6.79 34.44
C GLN A 3 -30.46 6.48 34.94
N PRO A 4 -29.83 5.36 34.51
CA PRO A 4 -28.39 5.22 34.64
C PRO A 4 -27.70 5.70 33.35
N GLU A 5 -26.64 6.48 33.56
CA GLU A 5 -25.65 6.89 32.55
C GLU A 5 -24.76 5.69 32.20
N GLU A 6 -24.67 5.33 30.92
CA GLU A 6 -23.66 4.38 30.43
C GLU A 6 -22.42 5.12 29.93
N GLN A 7 -21.30 4.83 30.59
CA GLN A 7 -19.97 5.38 30.33
C GLN A 7 -19.36 4.76 29.07
N ILE A 8 -18.85 5.61 28.19
CA ILE A 8 -18.11 5.22 26.97
C ILE A 8 -16.71 4.74 27.38
N THR A 9 -16.43 3.44 27.27
CA THR A 9 -15.07 2.89 27.39
C THR A 9 -14.42 2.81 26.01
N THR A 10 -13.60 3.80 25.66
CA THR A 10 -12.66 3.76 24.53
C THR A 10 -11.38 3.06 24.96
N GLU A 11 -11.20 1.77 24.66
CA GLU A 11 -9.86 1.14 24.77
C GLU A 11 -9.64 -0.17 23.97
N ASN A 12 -10.59 -0.65 23.15
CA ASN A 12 -10.55 -2.04 22.64
C ASN A 12 -10.35 -2.25 21.12
N ASP A 13 -9.86 -1.26 20.36
CA ASP A 13 -9.81 -1.34 18.89
C ASP A 13 -8.42 -1.64 18.27
N GLN A 14 -7.33 -1.58 19.04
CA GLN A 14 -5.98 -1.79 18.50
C GLN A 14 -5.53 -3.26 18.52
N SER A 15 -5.90 -4.03 19.55
CA SER A 15 -5.46 -5.43 19.71
C SER A 15 -6.17 -6.39 18.75
N LYS A 16 -7.45 -6.18 18.46
CA LYS A 16 -8.25 -7.02 17.54
C LYS A 16 -7.76 -6.95 16.09
N ASN A 17 -7.23 -5.80 15.68
CA ASN A 17 -6.66 -5.61 14.34
C ASN A 17 -5.29 -6.29 14.17
N ASN A 18 -4.52 -6.45 15.25
CA ASN A 18 -3.20 -7.06 15.21
C ASN A 18 -3.28 -8.61 15.16
N GLU A 19 -4.25 -9.21 15.84
CA GLU A 19 -4.47 -10.67 15.77
C GLU A 19 -4.90 -11.10 14.37
N ASN A 20 -5.84 -10.38 13.76
CA ASN A 20 -6.30 -10.66 12.39
C ASN A 20 -5.15 -10.50 11.36
N TYR A 21 -4.28 -9.51 11.56
CA TYR A 21 -3.09 -9.29 10.74
C TYR A 21 -2.07 -10.43 10.82
N ASN A 22 -1.76 -10.91 12.02
CA ASN A 22 -0.85 -12.04 12.20
C ASN A 22 -1.46 -13.35 11.66
N GLN A 23 -2.78 -13.50 11.76
CA GLN A 23 -3.49 -14.69 11.27
C GLN A 23 -3.50 -14.78 9.74
N ALA A 24 -3.70 -13.66 9.03
CA ALA A 24 -3.60 -13.60 7.57
C ALA A 24 -2.18 -13.83 7.06
N ILE A 25 -1.15 -13.40 7.81
CA ILE A 25 0.25 -13.68 7.48
C ILE A 25 0.56 -15.17 7.65
N THR A 26 0.12 -15.78 8.74
CA THR A 26 0.36 -17.21 9.02
C THR A 26 -0.33 -18.11 7.98
N SER A 27 -1.56 -17.81 7.57
CA SER A 27 -2.28 -18.63 6.59
C SER A 27 -1.60 -18.64 5.21
N VAL A 28 -1.05 -17.51 4.75
CA VAL A 28 -0.36 -17.41 3.46
C VAL A 28 1.00 -18.13 3.49
N LEU A 29 1.71 -18.07 4.62
CA LEU A 29 2.98 -18.77 4.79
C LEU A 29 2.81 -20.30 4.90
N GLN A 30 1.66 -20.77 5.39
CA GLN A 30 1.39 -22.19 5.60
C GLN A 30 0.95 -22.93 4.33
N SER A 31 0.33 -22.23 3.37
CA SER A 31 -0.05 -22.80 2.07
C SER A 31 1.14 -23.09 1.12
N GLU A 32 2.30 -22.44 1.30
CA GLU A 32 3.49 -22.62 0.43
C GLU A 32 4.51 -23.63 0.97
N GLN A 33 4.35 -24.16 2.19
CA GLN A 33 5.31 -25.14 2.75
C GLN A 33 5.20 -26.56 2.16
N LEU A 34 4.28 -26.81 1.22
CA LEU A 34 4.03 -28.15 0.67
C LEU A 34 4.80 -28.50 -0.62
N GLU A 35 5.58 -27.58 -1.22
CA GLU A 35 6.19 -27.83 -2.54
C GLU A 35 7.73 -27.90 -2.57
N MET A 36 8.41 -28.27 -1.48
CA MET A 36 9.87 -28.35 -1.54
C MET A 36 10.53 -29.34 -0.56
N THR A 37 10.29 -30.63 -0.75
CA THR A 37 11.17 -31.67 -0.17
C THR A 37 11.29 -32.87 -1.12
N GLU A 38 12.30 -32.86 -1.97
CA GLU A 38 12.95 -34.00 -2.66
C GLU A 38 14.14 -33.33 -3.39
N ASP A 39 15.42 -33.60 -3.11
CA ASP A 39 16.07 -34.90 -3.03
C ASP A 39 17.29 -34.90 -2.08
N ILE A 40 17.47 -36.02 -1.36
CA ILE A 40 18.75 -36.45 -0.79
C ILE A 40 19.18 -37.67 -1.59
N GLN A 41 20.36 -37.64 -2.22
CA GLN A 41 21.14 -38.86 -2.45
C GLN A 41 22.61 -38.64 -2.09
N SER A 42 23.04 -39.40 -1.08
CA SER A 42 24.43 -39.59 -0.67
C SER A 42 25.18 -40.46 -1.69
N GLY A 43 26.45 -40.16 -1.93
CA GLY A 43 27.32 -41.07 -2.66
C GLY A 43 28.81 -40.72 -2.57
N ASN A 44 29.51 -41.57 -1.81
CA ASN A 44 30.92 -41.96 -1.89
C ASN A 44 31.96 -41.17 -1.09
N GLU A 45 32.62 -41.95 -0.21
CA GLU A 45 33.81 -41.64 0.56
C GLU A 45 35.03 -41.66 -0.36
N GLU A 46 35.68 -40.51 -0.55
CA GLU A 46 37.07 -40.43 -1.02
C GLU A 46 37.84 -39.47 -0.10
N GLU A 47 39.07 -39.84 0.22
CA GLU A 47 39.96 -39.15 1.15
C GLU A 47 40.47 -37.85 0.51
N TYR A 48 39.93 -36.70 0.94
CA TYR A 48 40.28 -35.38 0.41
C TYR A 48 41.28 -34.64 1.32
N ASP A 49 42.22 -33.91 0.70
CA ASP A 49 43.10 -32.96 1.39
C ASP A 49 42.28 -31.98 2.25
N GLN A 50 42.68 -31.82 3.52
CA GLN A 50 41.97 -31.01 4.53
C GLN A 50 41.70 -29.56 4.08
N GLU A 51 42.55 -29.01 3.22
CA GLU A 51 42.40 -27.64 2.72
C GLU A 51 41.26 -27.51 1.70
N VAL A 52 41.05 -28.52 0.84
CA VAL A 52 39.98 -28.58 -0.17
C VAL A 52 38.61 -28.79 0.49
N LEU A 53 38.51 -29.68 1.47
CA LEU A 53 37.29 -29.87 2.27
C LEU A 53 36.84 -28.59 2.97
N SER A 54 37.78 -27.76 3.41
CA SER A 54 37.50 -26.46 4.06
C SER A 54 36.91 -25.43 3.10
N VAL A 55 37.31 -25.45 1.83
CA VAL A 55 36.82 -24.53 0.79
C VAL A 55 35.39 -24.92 0.41
N ASP A 56 35.13 -26.22 0.23
CA ASP A 56 33.81 -26.73 -0.11
C ASP A 56 32.79 -26.45 0.99
N GLN A 57 33.17 -26.63 2.26
CA GLN A 57 32.30 -26.27 3.37
C GLN A 57 32.00 -24.77 3.42
N ARG A 58 33.00 -23.91 3.18
CA ARG A 58 32.78 -22.46 3.12
C ARG A 58 31.84 -22.07 1.97
N ASN A 59 32.02 -22.66 0.80
CA ASN A 59 31.17 -22.41 -0.36
C ASN A 59 29.72 -22.83 -0.09
N ARG A 60 29.50 -24.00 0.53
CA ARG A 60 28.18 -24.46 0.98
C ARG A 60 27.54 -23.48 1.97
N ASN A 61 28.29 -23.05 2.98
CA ASN A 61 27.80 -22.07 3.95
C ASN A 61 27.41 -20.74 3.27
N ILE A 62 28.17 -20.29 2.26
CA ILE A 62 27.85 -19.08 1.49
C ILE A 62 26.57 -19.28 0.66
N THR A 63 26.40 -20.42 0.00
CA THR A 63 25.19 -20.71 -0.77
C THR A 63 23.95 -20.80 0.13
N ASP A 64 24.08 -21.44 1.30
CA ASP A 64 23.00 -21.58 2.26
C ASP A 64 22.60 -20.24 2.88
N ALA A 65 23.59 -19.41 3.22
CA ALA A 65 23.35 -18.05 3.69
C ALA A 65 22.65 -17.18 2.63
N ARG A 66 23.06 -17.30 1.35
CA ARG A 66 22.41 -16.59 0.23
C ARG A 66 20.97 -17.05 0.03
N LYS A 67 20.72 -18.35 0.06
CA LYS A 67 19.36 -18.93 -0.06
C LYS A 67 18.48 -18.44 1.10
N SER A 68 18.98 -18.55 2.32
CA SER A 68 18.27 -18.07 3.51
C SER A 68 17.98 -16.58 3.48
N ALA A 69 18.92 -15.76 2.97
CA ALA A 69 18.72 -14.33 2.80
C ALA A 69 17.65 -14.03 1.74
N TYR A 70 17.67 -14.75 0.60
CA TYR A 70 16.65 -14.63 -0.43
C TYR A 70 15.25 -14.97 0.11
N ASP A 71 15.11 -16.08 0.82
CA ASP A 71 13.86 -16.50 1.44
C ASP A 71 13.36 -15.46 2.46
N GLY A 72 14.28 -14.88 3.24
CA GLY A 72 14.00 -13.80 4.17
C GLY A 72 13.45 -12.55 3.48
N LEU A 73 14.07 -12.13 2.37
CA LEU A 73 13.61 -10.99 1.56
C LEU A 73 12.24 -11.26 0.95
N GLN A 74 11.99 -12.47 0.45
CA GLN A 74 10.70 -12.83 -0.13
C GLN A 74 9.58 -12.79 0.92
N LYS A 75 9.84 -13.34 2.12
CA LYS A 75 8.90 -13.26 3.26
C LYS A 75 8.64 -11.82 3.66
N GLN A 76 9.69 -10.99 3.73
CA GLN A 76 9.55 -9.58 4.07
C GLN A 76 8.75 -8.82 3.01
N ALA A 77 9.02 -9.02 1.72
CA ALA A 77 8.30 -8.39 0.62
C ALA A 77 6.80 -8.75 0.66
N LYS A 78 6.48 -10.03 0.89
CA LYS A 78 5.09 -10.50 1.07
C LYS A 78 4.41 -9.79 2.24
N ARG A 79 5.08 -9.72 3.40
CA ARG A 79 4.55 -8.99 4.57
C ARG A 79 4.33 -7.52 4.28
N MET A 80 5.30 -6.85 3.65
CA MET A 80 5.20 -5.42 3.30
C MET A 80 4.01 -5.15 2.37
N LYS A 81 3.76 -6.03 1.39
CA LYS A 81 2.62 -5.91 0.49
C LYS A 81 1.29 -5.97 1.26
N VAL A 82 1.11 -6.98 2.12
CA VAL A 82 -0.11 -7.14 2.93
C VAL A 82 -0.32 -5.93 3.85
N ILE A 83 0.74 -5.44 4.50
CA ILE A 83 0.67 -4.23 5.34
C ILE A 83 0.19 -3.03 4.52
N SER A 84 0.78 -2.82 3.33
CA SER A 84 0.44 -1.70 2.46
C SER A 84 -1.01 -1.77 1.98
N ASP A 85 -1.46 -2.94 1.53
CA ASP A 85 -2.82 -3.14 1.03
C ASP A 85 -3.87 -2.91 2.13
N ASN A 86 -3.57 -3.32 3.37
CA ASN A 86 -4.44 -3.09 4.52
C ASN A 86 -4.45 -1.62 4.97
N ALA A 87 -3.31 -0.94 4.90
CA ALA A 87 -3.23 0.48 5.26
C ALA A 87 -3.96 1.39 4.26
N HIS A 88 -4.06 0.95 3.01
CA HIS A 88 -4.65 1.73 1.93
C HIS A 88 -5.69 0.88 1.16
N PRO A 89 -6.88 0.63 1.75
CA PRO A 89 -7.90 -0.23 1.16
C PRO A 89 -8.40 0.35 -0.16
N LYS A 90 -8.64 -0.53 -1.14
CA LYS A 90 -9.10 -0.12 -2.48
C LYS A 90 -10.43 0.65 -2.40
N PRO A 91 -10.52 1.83 -3.04
CA PRO A 91 -11.72 2.64 -3.06
C PRO A 91 -12.65 2.15 -4.17
N ASP A 92 -13.95 2.25 -3.92
CA ASP A 92 -14.95 2.03 -4.97
C ASP A 92 -14.95 3.19 -5.97
N ILE A 93 -15.31 2.86 -7.21
CA ILE A 93 -15.49 3.86 -8.28
C ILE A 93 -16.66 4.77 -7.89
N GLY A 94 -16.47 6.07 -8.10
CA GLY A 94 -17.45 7.11 -7.75
C GLY A 94 -17.33 7.68 -6.34
N LEU A 95 -16.44 7.14 -5.50
CA LEU A 95 -16.19 7.73 -4.18
C LEU A 95 -15.42 9.06 -4.28
N THR A 96 -15.76 9.98 -3.37
CA THR A 96 -14.97 11.21 -3.19
C THR A 96 -13.66 10.90 -2.46
N VAL A 97 -12.57 11.41 -3.00
CA VAL A 97 -11.22 11.29 -2.46
C VAL A 97 -10.58 12.66 -2.32
N ARG A 98 -9.53 12.71 -1.51
CA ARG A 98 -8.79 13.91 -1.18
C ARG A 98 -7.31 13.74 -1.51
N ILE A 99 -6.83 14.58 -2.42
CA ILE A 99 -5.46 14.58 -2.94
C ILE A 99 -4.69 15.72 -2.27
N PRO A 100 -3.59 15.46 -1.54
CA PRO A 100 -2.80 16.52 -0.92
C PRO A 100 -2.09 17.38 -1.98
N VAL A 101 -2.08 18.70 -1.75
CA VAL A 101 -1.35 19.66 -2.60
C VAL A 101 -0.05 20.07 -1.90
N PRO A 102 1.11 19.99 -2.56
CA PRO A 102 2.38 20.44 -2.00
C PRO A 102 2.34 21.91 -1.58
N ASP A 103 3.08 22.27 -0.52
CA ASP A 103 3.08 23.64 -0.01
C ASP A 103 3.59 24.68 -1.03
N VAL A 104 4.50 24.29 -1.93
CA VAL A 104 5.01 25.18 -3.01
C VAL A 104 3.97 25.51 -4.08
N ASP A 105 2.96 24.65 -4.23
CA ASP A 105 1.87 24.83 -5.18
C ASP A 105 0.65 25.51 -4.52
N ARG A 106 0.74 25.83 -3.22
CA ARG A 106 -0.36 26.31 -2.39
C ARG A 106 -0.12 27.75 -1.90
N GLY A 107 -1.09 28.63 -2.14
CA GLY A 107 -1.13 29.96 -1.52
C GLY A 107 -1.43 29.90 -0.01
N ARG A 108 -1.16 30.99 0.72
CA ARG A 108 -1.34 31.04 2.19
C ARG A 108 -2.77 30.73 2.66
N GLY A 109 -3.78 31.01 1.84
CA GLY A 109 -5.19 30.77 2.15
C GLY A 109 -5.79 29.55 1.46
N ASP A 110 -5.03 28.85 0.63
CA ASP A 110 -5.60 27.78 -0.20
C ASP A 110 -5.78 26.48 0.61
N ALA A 111 -6.74 25.67 0.18
CA ALA A 111 -6.97 24.37 0.78
C ALA A 111 -5.73 23.47 0.67
N ARG A 112 -5.47 22.66 1.70
CA ARG A 112 -4.32 21.73 1.72
C ARG A 112 -4.47 20.56 0.75
N SER A 113 -5.65 20.38 0.18
CA SER A 113 -5.99 19.23 -0.62
C SER A 113 -7.16 19.53 -1.55
N ILE A 114 -7.13 18.89 -2.71
CA ILE A 114 -8.19 18.93 -3.71
C ILE A 114 -9.14 17.75 -3.50
N LEU A 115 -10.44 18.01 -3.62
CA LEU A 115 -11.46 16.96 -3.67
C LEU A 115 -11.61 16.47 -5.11
N ALA A 116 -11.60 15.16 -5.29
CA ALA A 116 -11.76 14.48 -6.56
C ALA A 116 -12.65 13.24 -6.41
N VAL A 117 -13.05 12.64 -7.52
CA VAL A 117 -13.84 11.40 -7.60
C VAL A 117 -13.02 10.34 -8.31
N VAL A 118 -13.09 9.11 -7.84
CA VAL A 118 -12.49 7.96 -8.54
C VAL A 118 -13.30 7.65 -9.79
N LEU A 119 -12.70 7.77 -10.97
CA LEU A 119 -13.37 7.51 -12.25
C LEU A 119 -13.18 6.07 -12.72
N GLU A 120 -11.95 5.58 -12.67
CA GLU A 120 -11.57 4.25 -13.11
C GLU A 120 -10.33 3.76 -12.36
N SER A 121 -10.14 2.44 -12.34
CA SER A 121 -8.94 1.78 -11.84
C SER A 121 -8.32 0.93 -12.95
N THR A 122 -7.02 1.09 -13.18
CA THR A 122 -6.24 0.26 -14.12
C THR A 122 -5.95 -1.12 -13.51
N GLU A 123 -5.69 -2.12 -14.36
CA GLU A 123 -5.27 -3.47 -13.94
C GLU A 123 -4.01 -3.45 -13.04
N ASP A 124 -3.10 -2.51 -13.30
CA ASP A 124 -1.87 -2.30 -12.54
C ASP A 124 -2.08 -1.65 -11.15
N GLY A 125 -3.33 -1.34 -10.76
CA GLY A 125 -3.65 -0.78 -9.44
C GLY A 125 -3.51 0.75 -9.32
N PHE A 126 -3.46 1.45 -10.45
CA PHE A 126 -3.53 2.91 -10.50
C PHE A 126 -4.96 3.42 -10.69
N TYR A 127 -5.23 4.65 -10.27
CA TYR A 127 -6.55 5.27 -10.30
C TYR A 127 -6.53 6.56 -11.10
N ARG A 128 -7.56 6.75 -11.93
CA ARG A 128 -7.81 8.02 -12.59
C ARG A 128 -8.82 8.82 -11.77
N LEU A 129 -8.48 10.08 -11.49
CA LEU A 129 -9.24 10.94 -10.59
C LEU A 129 -9.80 12.15 -11.36
N GLY A 130 -11.05 12.47 -11.08
CA GLY A 130 -11.78 13.57 -11.70
C GLY A 130 -12.18 14.64 -10.71
N THR A 131 -12.12 15.91 -11.11
CA THR A 131 -12.59 17.06 -10.33
C THR A 131 -13.65 17.80 -11.13
N LYS A 132 -14.34 18.77 -10.52
CA LYS A 132 -15.32 19.61 -11.24
C LYS A 132 -14.71 20.30 -12.47
N GLU A 133 -13.45 20.71 -12.36
CA GLU A 133 -12.71 21.42 -13.40
C GLU A 133 -12.26 20.52 -14.56
N GLY A 134 -12.07 19.23 -14.31
CA GLY A 134 -11.42 18.34 -15.26
C GLY A 134 -10.93 17.03 -14.66
N VAL A 135 -10.49 16.13 -15.54
CA VAL A 135 -9.78 14.91 -15.17
C VAL A 135 -8.32 15.23 -14.91
N ILE A 136 -7.76 14.70 -13.82
CA ILE A 136 -6.35 14.91 -13.51
C ILE A 136 -5.52 13.99 -14.41
N ALA A 137 -4.58 14.57 -15.17
CA ALA A 137 -3.78 13.85 -16.16
C ALA A 137 -2.87 12.76 -15.55
N LYS A 138 -2.47 12.93 -14.28
CA LYS A 138 -1.66 11.97 -13.54
C LYS A 138 -2.54 10.83 -13.01
N TYR A 139 -2.06 9.59 -13.17
CA TYR A 139 -2.58 8.42 -12.46
C TYR A 139 -2.04 8.37 -11.03
N TYR A 140 -2.92 7.99 -10.09
CA TYR A 140 -2.59 7.94 -8.67
C TYR A 140 -2.51 6.51 -8.17
N SER A 141 -1.48 6.21 -7.40
CA SER A 141 -1.44 5.03 -6.55
C SER A 141 -2.33 5.24 -5.32
N ARG A 142 -2.73 4.15 -4.67
CA ARG A 142 -3.69 4.22 -3.58
C ARG A 142 -3.18 4.96 -2.33
N SER A 143 -1.87 5.00 -2.10
CA SER A 143 -1.27 5.71 -0.97
C SER A 143 -1.20 7.23 -1.16
N GLU A 144 -1.37 7.74 -2.37
CA GLU A 144 -1.24 9.17 -2.69
C GLU A 144 -2.50 9.98 -2.38
N PHE A 145 -3.61 9.35 -2.04
CA PHE A 145 -4.85 10.02 -1.68
C PHE A 145 -5.57 9.32 -0.52
N SER A 146 -6.52 10.05 0.07
CA SER A 146 -7.37 9.54 1.16
C SER A 146 -8.82 9.51 0.71
N VAL A 147 -9.57 8.47 1.09
CA VAL A 147 -11.01 8.41 0.82
C VAL A 147 -11.74 9.33 1.79
N CYS A 148 -12.69 10.11 1.29
CA CYS A 148 -13.54 10.94 2.13
C CYS A 148 -14.66 10.09 2.75
N PRO A 149 -15.01 10.31 4.03
CA PRO A 149 -16.10 9.57 4.68
C PRO A 149 -17.48 9.93 4.11
N ALA A 150 -17.61 11.10 3.47
CA ALA A 150 -18.82 11.54 2.80
C ALA A 150 -18.57 11.73 1.31
N ASN A 151 -19.54 11.34 0.48
CA ASN A 151 -19.53 11.61 -0.95
C ASN A 151 -20.05 13.03 -1.20
N ILE A 152 -19.12 13.94 -1.48
CA ILE A 152 -19.40 15.37 -1.73
C ILE A 152 -19.49 15.64 -3.23
N LEU A 153 -18.82 14.81 -4.04
CA LEU A 153 -18.76 14.88 -5.49
C LEU A 153 -19.21 13.55 -6.08
N THR A 154 -19.97 13.62 -7.16
CA THR A 154 -20.40 12.47 -7.94
C THR A 154 -19.67 12.43 -9.29
N VAL A 155 -19.74 11.29 -9.98
CA VAL A 155 -19.10 11.11 -11.30
C VAL A 155 -19.68 12.07 -12.36
N ASP A 156 -20.94 12.47 -12.20
CA ASP A 156 -21.63 13.38 -13.12
C ASP A 156 -21.20 14.84 -12.96
N ASP A 157 -20.66 15.21 -11.79
CA ASP A 157 -20.12 16.56 -11.52
C ASP A 157 -18.76 16.80 -12.20
N VAL A 158 -18.16 15.78 -12.81
CA VAL A 158 -16.80 15.83 -13.37
C VAL A 158 -16.84 16.20 -14.85
N SER A 159 -16.15 17.28 -15.21
CA SER A 159 -15.93 17.67 -16.60
C SER A 159 -14.92 16.72 -17.27
N LYS A 160 -15.39 15.74 -18.05
CA LYS A 160 -14.52 14.73 -18.69
C LYS A 160 -13.77 15.21 -19.94
N GLU A 161 -14.13 16.39 -20.44
CA GLU A 161 -13.60 16.94 -21.70
C GLU A 161 -12.18 17.50 -21.58
N ASN A 162 -11.78 17.92 -20.37
CA ASN A 162 -10.51 18.58 -20.13
C ASN A 162 -9.60 17.74 -19.22
N GLU A 163 -8.36 17.52 -19.65
CA GLU A 163 -7.29 16.97 -18.81
C GLU A 163 -6.44 18.10 -18.23
N LEU A 164 -6.28 18.09 -16.90
CA LEU A 164 -5.58 19.14 -16.16
C LEU A 164 -4.49 18.56 -15.27
N SER A 165 -3.44 19.36 -15.02
CA SER A 165 -2.44 19.04 -14.00
C SER A 165 -3.00 19.33 -12.59
N LEU A 166 -2.48 18.64 -11.56
CA LEU A 166 -2.87 18.90 -10.16
C LEU A 166 -2.65 20.38 -9.78
N ARG A 167 -1.57 21.00 -10.25
CA ARG A 167 -1.27 22.43 -10.05
C ARG A 167 -2.31 23.33 -10.70
N SER A 168 -2.75 23.00 -11.92
CA SER A 168 -3.78 23.77 -12.63
C SER A 168 -5.10 23.73 -11.86
N VAL A 169 -5.49 22.56 -11.36
CA VAL A 169 -6.69 22.40 -10.53
C VAL A 169 -6.55 23.15 -9.20
N ALA A 170 -5.38 23.08 -8.54
CA ALA A 170 -5.11 23.82 -7.30
C ALA A 170 -5.26 25.33 -7.51
N ARG A 171 -4.75 25.85 -8.63
CA ARG A 171 -4.87 27.27 -8.99
C ARG A 171 -6.31 27.68 -9.28
N ALA A 172 -7.09 26.82 -9.94
CA ALA A 172 -8.51 27.09 -10.20
C ALA A 172 -9.34 27.18 -8.90
N GLN A 173 -8.96 26.41 -7.87
CA GLN A 173 -9.59 26.43 -6.55
C GLN A 173 -9.00 27.47 -5.59
N SER A 174 -7.91 28.14 -5.98
CA SER A 174 -7.23 29.14 -5.15
C SER A 174 -8.06 30.43 -5.09
N THR A 175 -8.28 30.93 -3.88
CA THR A 175 -8.91 32.24 -3.65
C THR A 175 -7.86 33.35 -3.44
N GLY A 176 -6.58 32.98 -3.38
CA GLY A 176 -5.47 33.89 -3.14
C GLY A 176 -5.16 34.73 -4.38
N HIS A 177 -5.68 35.96 -4.40
CA HIS A 177 -5.21 36.98 -5.32
C HIS A 177 -3.86 37.46 -4.79
N GLY A 178 -2.78 37.28 -5.55
CA GLY A 178 -1.48 37.81 -5.19
C GLY A 178 -1.58 39.33 -5.01
N PHE A 179 -1.30 39.81 -3.81
CA PHE A 179 -1.09 41.23 -3.53
C PHE A 179 0.37 41.60 -3.84
#